data_AF-A0A2E2KZZ1-F1
#
_entry.id   AF-A0A2E2KZZ1-F1
#
_cell.length_a   1.000
_cell.length_b   1.000
_cell.length_c   1.000
_cell.angle_alpha   90.00
_cell.angle_beta   90.00
_cell.angle_gamma   90.00
#
_symmetry.space_group_name_H-M   'P 1'
#
loop_
_entity.id
_entity.type
_entity.pdbx_description
1 polymer ?
#
loop_
_entity_poly.entity_id
_entity_poly.type
_entity_poly.pdbx_seq_one_letter_code
_entity_poly.pdbx_strand_id
1 'polypeptide(L)'
;MSTVPEFALSRIQIINAHENQNGVSLLAVFDLAIAGMKIRGCAMLKKNGQIQVKGPVGSTHRGDTVRVSLEDAGLIQAVKERAEMIYEGFTGTVLATE
;
A
#
# COMPACT_ATOMS: atom_id res chain seq x y z
N MET A 1 18.01 15.29 -7.26
CA MET A 1 16.59 15.20 -6.89
C MET A 1 15.94 14.22 -7.86
N SER A 2 15.57 13.03 -7.42
CA SER A 2 14.81 12.08 -8.25
C SER A 2 13.38 12.62 -8.36
N THR A 3 12.92 12.90 -9.56
CA THR A 3 11.52 13.27 -9.79
C THR A 3 10.66 12.04 -9.58
N VAL A 4 9.72 12.09 -8.64
CA VAL A 4 8.76 11.00 -8.43
C VAL A 4 8.01 10.80 -9.75
N PRO A 5 8.00 9.59 -10.31
CA PRO A 5 7.29 9.31 -11.56
C PRO A 5 5.78 9.49 -11.37
N GLU A 6 5.08 9.83 -12.45
CA GLU A 6 3.62 9.88 -12.41
C GLU A 6 3.03 8.48 -12.16
N PHE A 7 2.09 8.40 -11.23
CA PHE A 7 1.38 7.18 -10.87
C PHE A 7 -0.08 7.45 -10.51
N ALA A 8 -0.90 6.41 -10.55
CA ALA A 8 -2.29 6.46 -10.11
C ALA A 8 -2.67 5.20 -9.31
N LEU A 9 -3.56 5.36 -8.34
CA LEU A 9 -4.23 4.23 -7.68
C LEU A 9 -5.54 3.96 -8.44
N SER A 10 -5.55 2.95 -9.31
CA SER A 10 -6.66 2.73 -10.25
C SER A 10 -7.88 2.03 -9.64
N ARG A 11 -7.68 1.37 -8.51
CA ARG A 11 -8.74 0.73 -7.70
C ARG A 11 -8.28 0.73 -6.26
N ILE A 12 -9.20 0.98 -5.34
CA ILE A 12 -8.99 0.74 -3.91
C ILE A 12 -10.19 -0.01 -3.36
N GLN A 13 -9.93 -1.00 -2.51
CA GLN A 13 -10.93 -1.71 -1.74
C GLN A 13 -10.62 -1.47 -0.27
N ILE A 14 -11.53 -0.78 0.41
CA ILE A 14 -11.47 -0.57 1.85
C ILE A 14 -11.83 -1.90 2.54
N ILE A 15 -11.00 -2.32 3.47
CA ILE A 15 -11.15 -3.56 4.23
C ILE A 15 -11.38 -3.23 5.71
N ASN A 16 -10.52 -2.35 6.28
CA ASN A 16 -10.55 -1.96 7.69
C ASN A 16 -10.60 -3.15 8.66
N ALA A 17 -9.68 -4.10 8.48
CA ALA A 17 -9.58 -5.28 9.32
C ALA A 17 -9.09 -4.94 10.73
N HIS A 18 -9.54 -5.74 11.71
CA HIS A 18 -9.00 -5.71 13.06
C HIS A 18 -7.50 -6.05 13.08
N GLU A 19 -6.82 -5.58 14.14
CA GLU A 19 -5.42 -5.89 14.37
C GLU A 19 -5.23 -7.38 14.64
N ASN A 20 -4.25 -7.99 13.99
CA ASN A 20 -3.88 -9.39 14.22
C ASN A 20 -2.92 -9.54 15.41
N GLN A 21 -2.56 -10.79 15.74
CA GLN A 21 -1.64 -11.10 16.84
C GLN A 21 -0.23 -10.48 16.71
N ASN A 22 0.13 -9.98 15.53
CA ASN A 22 1.42 -9.34 15.25
C ASN A 22 1.34 -7.80 15.27
N GLY A 23 0.23 -7.22 15.73
CA GLY A 23 0.04 -5.77 15.75
C GLY A 23 -0.18 -5.16 14.37
N VAL A 24 -0.74 -5.92 13.41
CA VAL A 24 -0.96 -5.47 12.03
C VAL A 24 -2.44 -5.49 11.66
N SER A 25 -2.94 -4.37 11.16
CA SER A 25 -4.27 -4.24 10.55
C SER A 25 -4.16 -4.04 9.04
N LEU A 26 -4.96 -4.77 8.27
CA LEU A 26 -5.12 -4.56 6.82
C LEU A 26 -6.21 -3.50 6.57
N LEU A 27 -5.80 -2.32 6.12
CA LEU A 27 -6.72 -1.20 5.93
C LEU A 27 -7.38 -1.24 4.55
N ALA A 28 -6.58 -1.43 3.50
CA ALA A 28 -7.07 -1.46 2.14
C ALA A 28 -6.17 -2.28 1.22
N VAL A 29 -6.72 -2.71 0.09
CA VAL A 29 -5.98 -3.26 -1.05
C VAL A 29 -6.22 -2.38 -2.26
N PHE A 30 -5.18 -2.12 -3.04
CA PHE A 30 -5.26 -1.24 -4.19
C PHE A 30 -4.41 -1.73 -5.37
N ASP A 31 -4.70 -1.19 -6.55
CA ASP A 31 -3.92 -1.41 -7.75
C ASP A 31 -3.14 -0.14 -8.10
N LEU A 32 -1.83 -0.27 -8.31
CA LEU A 32 -0.93 0.82 -8.68
C LEU A 32 -0.67 0.81 -10.18
N ALA A 33 -0.93 1.92 -10.86
CA ALA A 33 -0.53 2.16 -12.24
C ALA A 33 0.65 3.13 -12.27
N ILE A 34 1.77 2.72 -12.87
CA ILE A 34 3.01 3.51 -12.91
C ILE A 34 3.82 3.14 -14.15
N ALA A 35 4.32 4.14 -14.89
CA ALA A 35 5.16 3.93 -16.09
C ALA A 35 4.60 2.89 -17.09
N GLY A 36 3.28 2.91 -17.33
CA GLY A 36 2.59 1.95 -18.20
C GLY A 36 2.37 0.55 -17.62
N MET A 37 2.90 0.26 -16.42
CA MET A 37 2.67 -1.00 -15.70
C MET A 37 1.46 -0.89 -14.78
N LYS A 38 0.78 -2.02 -14.54
CA LYS A 38 -0.26 -2.17 -13.51
C LYS A 38 0.14 -3.25 -12.53
N ILE A 39 0.39 -2.86 -11.29
CA ILE A 39 0.71 -3.74 -10.17
C ILE A 39 -0.58 -3.94 -9.38
N ARG A 40 -1.10 -5.17 -9.36
CA ARG A 40 -2.36 -5.49 -8.70
C ARG A 40 -2.14 -6.07 -7.31
N GLY A 41 -3.05 -5.76 -6.38
CA GLY A 41 -3.02 -6.34 -5.04
C GLY A 41 -1.93 -5.76 -4.13
N CYS A 42 -1.61 -4.47 -4.28
CA CYS A 42 -0.85 -3.75 -3.27
C CYS A 42 -1.69 -3.61 -2.00
N ALA A 43 -1.05 -3.62 -0.84
CA ALA A 43 -1.73 -3.57 0.46
C ALA A 43 -1.33 -2.31 1.23
N MET A 44 -2.31 -1.68 1.86
CA MET A 44 -2.14 -0.63 2.86
C MET A 44 -2.38 -1.23 4.24
N LEU A 45 -1.37 -1.14 5.09
CA LEU A 45 -1.33 -1.77 6.42
C LEU A 45 -1.11 -0.70 7.48
N LYS A 46 -1.67 -0.90 8.67
CA LYS A 46 -1.25 -0.22 9.89
C LYS A 46 -0.49 -1.19 10.77
N LYS A 47 0.72 -0.84 11.19
CA LYS A 47 1.53 -1.62 12.13
C LYS A 47 2.12 -0.71 13.18
N ASN A 48 1.84 -0.96 14.45
CA ASN A 48 2.34 -0.16 15.57
C ASN A 48 2.07 1.35 15.37
N GLY A 49 0.85 1.71 14.96
CA GLY A 49 0.50 3.11 14.67
C GLY A 49 0.93 3.62 13.29
N GLN A 50 1.96 3.03 12.67
CA GLN A 50 2.51 3.49 11.39
C GLN A 50 1.80 2.86 10.18
N ILE A 51 1.56 3.68 9.16
CA ILE A 51 1.03 3.22 7.88
C ILE A 51 2.15 2.73 6.98
N GLN A 52 1.94 1.58 6.34
CA GLN A 52 2.85 0.98 5.38
C GLN A 52 2.09 0.62 4.10
N VAL A 53 2.73 0.84 2.95
CA VAL A 53 2.29 0.31 1.67
C VAL A 53 3.22 -0.81 1.23
N LYS A 54 2.65 -1.92 0.76
CA LYS A 54 3.40 -3.09 0.28
C LYS A 54 2.91 -3.52 -1.08
N GLY A 55 3.83 -3.92 -1.94
CA GLY A 55 3.48 -4.58 -3.20
C GLY A 55 2.96 -6.01 -2.95
N PRO A 56 2.39 -6.64 -3.99
CA PRO A 56 1.92 -8.02 -3.92
C PRO A 56 3.05 -8.99 -3.57
N VAL A 57 2.69 -10.02 -2.81
CA VAL A 57 3.55 -11.14 -2.43
C VAL A 57 2.86 -12.43 -2.84
N GLY A 58 3.62 -13.36 -3.41
CA GLY A 58 3.16 -14.68 -3.79
C GLY A 58 4.26 -15.72 -3.59
N SER A 59 4.01 -16.93 -4.06
CA SER A 59 4.97 -18.04 -3.96
C SER A 59 5.07 -18.81 -5.27
N THR A 60 6.25 -19.34 -5.57
CA THR A 60 6.43 -20.27 -6.69
C THR A 60 5.80 -21.63 -6.37
N HIS A 61 5.67 -22.49 -7.37
CA HIS A 61 5.29 -23.91 -7.19
C HIS A 61 6.18 -24.71 -6.22
N ARG A 62 7.39 -24.20 -5.90
CA ARG A 62 8.36 -24.82 -4.98
C ARG A 62 8.31 -24.21 -3.58
N GLY A 63 7.50 -23.17 -3.37
CA GLY A 63 7.37 -22.46 -2.10
C GLY A 63 8.26 -21.23 -1.96
N ASP A 64 9.09 -20.90 -2.96
CA ASP A 64 9.93 -19.69 -2.90
C ASP A 64 9.06 -18.43 -2.93
N THR A 65 9.36 -17.46 -2.07
CA THR A 65 8.61 -16.20 -2.01
C THR A 65 8.99 -15.29 -3.18
N VAL A 66 7.98 -14.78 -3.89
CA VAL A 66 8.11 -13.77 -4.93
C VAL A 66 7.39 -12.52 -4.45
N ARG A 67 8.02 -11.35 -4.57
CA ARG A 67 7.42 -10.08 -4.15
C ARG A 67 7.75 -8.96 -5.10
N VAL A 68 6.85 -7.99 -5.18
CA VAL A 68 7.11 -6.68 -5.80
C VAL A 68 7.38 -5.68 -4.68
N SER A 69 8.49 -4.95 -4.77
CA SER A 69 8.88 -3.90 -3.83
C SER A 69 9.14 -2.60 -4.56
N LEU A 70 8.74 -1.49 -3.93
CA LEU A 70 9.19 -0.15 -4.30
C LEU A 70 10.46 0.13 -3.49
N GLU A 71 11.52 0.60 -4.13
CA GLU A 71 12.81 0.88 -3.49
C GLU A 71 13.08 2.38 -3.33
N ASP A 72 12.52 3.20 -4.22
CA ASP A 72 12.64 4.66 -4.13
C ASP A 72 11.78 5.19 -2.98
N ALA A 73 12.43 5.79 -1.99
CA ALA A 73 11.76 6.30 -0.79
C ALA A 73 10.75 7.42 -1.10
N GLY A 74 11.02 8.25 -2.12
CA GLY A 74 10.11 9.31 -2.54
C GLY A 74 8.82 8.74 -3.15
N LEU A 75 8.95 7.72 -3.99
CA LEU A 75 7.81 7.01 -4.55
C LEU A 75 7.02 6.24 -3.49
N ILE A 76 7.69 5.57 -2.55
CA ILE A 76 7.02 4.89 -1.42
C ILE A 76 6.17 5.88 -0.63
N GLN A 77 6.75 7.03 -0.27
CA GLN A 77 6.06 8.06 0.50
C GLN A 77 4.88 8.65 -0.30
N ALA A 78 5.07 8.97 -1.58
CA ALA A 78 3.99 9.51 -2.42
C ALA A 78 2.83 8.52 -2.60
N VAL A 79 3.12 7.23 -2.82
CA VAL A 79 2.09 6.18 -2.92
C VAL A 79 1.35 6.04 -1.59
N LYS A 80 2.08 6.09 -0.47
CA LYS A 80 1.50 6.02 0.88
C LYS A 80 0.54 7.20 1.13
N GLU A 81 0.98 8.43 0.93
CA GLU A 81 0.16 9.63 1.12
C GLU A 81 -1.10 9.61 0.25
N ARG A 82 -0.96 9.16 -1.00
CA ARG A 82 -2.11 9.04 -1.90
C ARG A 82 -3.11 7.97 -1.42
N ALA A 83 -2.62 6.83 -0.94
CA ALA A 83 -3.45 5.77 -0.39
C ALA A 83 -4.15 6.21 0.90
N GLU A 84 -3.44 6.89 1.79
CA GLU A 84 -3.96 7.50 3.02
C GLU A 84 -5.09 8.48 2.69
N MET A 85 -4.82 9.50 1.87
CA MET A 85 -5.82 10.50 1.48
C MET A 85 -7.11 9.87 0.94
N ILE A 86 -6.99 8.84 0.09
CA ILE A 86 -8.15 8.16 -0.47
C ILE A 86 -8.89 7.35 0.62
N TYR A 87 -8.15 6.63 1.47
CA TYR A 87 -8.72 5.86 2.57
C TYR A 87 -9.48 6.77 3.54
N GLU A 88 -8.89 7.88 3.97
CA GLU A 88 -9.51 8.86 4.85
C GLU A 88 -10.77 9.45 4.20
N GLY A 89 -10.70 9.78 2.91
CA GLY A 89 -11.85 10.28 2.14
C GLY A 89 -13.03 9.30 2.09
N PHE A 90 -12.78 8.00 2.04
CA PHE A 90 -13.85 6.98 2.03
C PHE A 90 -14.35 6.57 3.41
N THR A 91 -13.52 6.70 4.46
CA THR A 91 -13.84 6.17 5.79
C THR A 91 -14.15 7.24 6.83
N GLY A 92 -13.78 8.50 6.58
CA GLY A 92 -13.82 9.57 7.57
C GLY A 92 -12.86 9.38 8.75
N THR A 93 -12.01 8.34 8.71
CA THR A 93 -11.02 8.07 9.77
C THR A 93 -9.72 8.78 9.43
N VAL A 94 -9.26 9.69 10.28
CA VAL A 94 -7.94 10.31 10.12
C VAL A 94 -6.87 9.32 10.61
N LEU A 95 -5.97 8.95 9.71
CA LEU A 95 -4.81 8.13 9.98
C LEU A 95 -3.67 9.05 10.40
N ALA A 96 -3.77 9.62 11.61
CA ALA A 96 -2.73 10.49 12.15
C ALA A 96 -1.37 9.78 12.09
N THR A 97 -0.43 10.37 11.36
CA THR A 97 0.97 9.98 11.32
C THR A 97 1.67 10.78 12.41
N GLU A 98 2.07 10.13 13.51
CA GLU A 98 3.14 10.62 14.38
C GLU A 98 4.51 10.18 13.84
#